data_AF-A0A2P1PSD3-F1
#
_entry.id   AF-A0A2P1PSD3-F1
#
_cell.length_a   1.000
_cell.length_b   1.000
_cell.length_c   1.000
_cell.angle_alpha   90.00
_cell.angle_beta   90.00
_cell.angle_gamma   90.00
#
_symmetry.space_group_name_H-M   'P 1'
#
loop_
_entity.id
_entity.type
_entity.pdbx_description
1 polymer ?
#
loop_
_entity_poly.entity_id
_entity_poly.type
_entity_poly.pdbx_seq_one_letter_code
_entity_poly.pdbx_strand_id
1 'polypeptide(L)'
;MRQLRDSVWQVRGTSWLWDEEARNQICAAREVWSLRQFLRARGNWPDDLPSNGGRTLVVAGLDGSLDLLTPADAETWLGDAIKPAILSFQDDWGSDGALVFWLPGGHSRVKAHPATDEVGWLCHAPHGHQIDLGRILWGQANEYPQEILLRDGGKPAGLFHLRIT
;
A
#
# COMPACT_ATOMS: atom_id res chain seq x y z
N MET A 1 16.13 -5.91 -3.14
CA MET A 1 14.74 -5.69 -3.59
C MET A 1 14.66 -5.62 -5.11
N ARG A 2 13.64 -6.24 -5.70
CA ARG A 2 13.41 -6.22 -7.15
C ARG A 2 12.78 -4.89 -7.57
N GLN A 3 13.06 -4.46 -8.80
CA GLN A 3 12.49 -3.23 -9.38
C GLN A 3 11.42 -3.57 -10.40
N LEU A 4 10.29 -2.85 -10.33
CA LEU A 4 9.19 -2.89 -11.26
C LEU A 4 9.19 -1.61 -12.10
N ARG A 5 9.28 -1.76 -13.42
CA ARG A 5 9.27 -0.64 -14.39
C ARG A 5 8.03 -0.59 -15.25
N ASP A 6 7.22 -1.64 -15.24
CA ASP A 6 5.98 -1.68 -16.01
C ASP A 6 4.83 -0.97 -15.27
N SER A 7 3.68 -0.86 -15.94
CA SER A 7 2.48 -0.23 -15.41
C SER A 7 1.51 -1.20 -14.73
N VAL A 8 1.92 -2.43 -14.39
CA VAL A 8 1.02 -3.46 -13.84
C VAL A 8 0.37 -3.01 -12.53
N TRP A 9 1.10 -2.25 -11.71
CA TRP A 9 0.64 -1.68 -10.45
C TRP A 9 -0.55 -0.71 -10.60
N GLN A 10 -0.78 -0.20 -11.81
CA GLN A 10 -1.90 0.70 -12.10
C GLN A 10 -3.22 -0.05 -12.27
N VAL A 11 -3.19 -1.34 -12.61
CA VAL A 11 -4.38 -2.09 -13.02
C VAL A 11 -4.65 -3.34 -12.19
N ARG A 12 -3.66 -3.84 -11.43
CA ARG A 12 -3.87 -4.96 -10.51
C ARG A 12 -2.92 -4.96 -9.31
N GLY A 13 -3.26 -5.76 -8.32
CA GLY A 13 -2.44 -6.01 -7.12
C GLY A 13 -2.54 -4.91 -6.08
N THR A 14 -1.62 -4.90 -5.11
CA THR A 14 -1.60 -3.92 -4.02
C THR A 14 -0.33 -3.09 -4.06
N SER A 15 -0.47 -1.76 -3.98
CA SER A 15 0.65 -0.82 -3.99
C SER A 15 0.61 0.16 -2.82
N TRP A 16 1.79 0.62 -2.41
CA TRP A 16 1.98 1.71 -1.46
C TRP A 16 2.76 2.81 -2.16
N LEU A 17 2.09 3.90 -2.55
CA LEU A 17 2.68 5.00 -3.31
C LEU A 17 2.95 6.22 -2.43
N TRP A 18 4.07 6.89 -2.69
CA TRP A 18 4.43 8.16 -2.03
C TRP A 18 4.91 9.22 -3.01
N ASP A 19 4.92 8.93 -4.31
CA ASP A 19 5.25 9.86 -5.37
C ASP A 19 3.99 10.44 -6.03
N GLU A 20 3.94 11.75 -6.14
CA GLU A 20 2.77 12.46 -6.67
C GLU A 20 2.59 12.25 -8.18
N GLU A 21 3.67 12.13 -8.95
CA GLU A 21 3.62 11.86 -10.39
C GLU A 21 2.97 10.49 -10.62
N ALA A 22 3.37 9.47 -9.86
CA ALA A 22 2.75 8.13 -9.91
C ALA A 22 1.26 8.17 -9.56
N ARG A 23 0.88 8.83 -8.45
CA ARG A 23 -0.52 8.93 -8.04
C ARG A 23 -1.39 9.62 -9.10
N ASN A 24 -0.88 10.70 -9.71
CA ASN A 24 -1.62 11.47 -10.71
C ASN A 24 -1.83 10.71 -12.03
N GLN A 25 -1.08 9.64 -12.30
CA GLN A 25 -1.32 8.78 -13.47
C GLN A 25 -2.59 7.93 -13.33
N ILE A 26 -3.00 7.61 -12.10
CA ILE A 26 -4.08 6.65 -11.84
C ILE A 26 -5.32 7.29 -11.22
N CYS A 27 -5.23 8.46 -10.58
CA CYS A 27 -6.30 8.97 -9.73
C CYS A 27 -6.36 10.50 -9.67
N ALA A 28 -7.55 11.06 -9.85
CA ALA A 28 -7.82 12.46 -9.55
C ALA A 28 -8.03 12.65 -8.03
N ALA A 29 -7.71 13.84 -7.50
CA ALA A 29 -7.82 14.12 -6.05
C ALA A 29 -9.21 13.80 -5.45
N ARG A 30 -10.30 14.00 -6.21
CA ARG A 30 -11.67 13.72 -5.77
C ARG A 30 -12.04 12.23 -5.72
N GLU A 31 -11.22 11.36 -6.31
CA GLU A 31 -11.49 9.93 -6.43
C GLU A 31 -10.80 9.13 -5.31
N VAL A 32 -9.95 9.79 -4.52
CA VAL A 32 -9.25 9.18 -3.38
C VAL A 32 -10.25 8.88 -2.26
N TRP A 33 -10.32 7.62 -1.85
CA TRP A 33 -11.07 7.21 -0.67
C TRP A 33 -10.30 7.49 0.61
N SER A 34 -11.03 7.87 1.65
CA SER A 34 -10.51 7.79 3.01
C SER A 34 -10.37 6.34 3.45
N LEU A 35 -9.43 6.08 4.37
CA LEU A 35 -9.29 4.76 4.97
C LEU A 35 -10.58 4.26 5.65
N ARG A 36 -11.38 5.18 6.18
CA ARG A 36 -12.70 4.84 6.76
C ARG A 36 -13.66 4.30 5.70
N GLN A 37 -13.69 4.86 4.50
CA GLN A 37 -14.52 4.35 3.41
C GLN A 37 -14.05 2.96 2.98
N PHE A 38 -12.74 2.78 2.82
CA PHE A 38 -12.14 1.48 2.50
C PHE A 38 -12.55 0.40 3.52
N LEU A 39 -12.40 0.67 4.82
CA LEU A 39 -12.76 -0.30 5.86
C LEU A 39 -14.27 -0.60 5.93
N ARG A 40 -15.12 0.36 5.60
CA ARG A 40 -16.59 0.16 5.56
C ARG A 40 -17.05 -0.64 4.35
N ALA A 41 -16.30 -0.61 3.25
CA ALA A 41 -16.60 -1.35 2.04
C ALA A 41 -16.11 -2.80 2.07
N ARG A 42 -15.41 -3.23 3.13
CA ARG A 42 -14.92 -4.61 3.27
C ARG A 42 -16.07 -5.61 3.10
N GLY A 43 -15.91 -6.51 2.12
CA GLY A 43 -16.91 -7.53 1.76
C GLY A 43 -18.12 -7.00 0.97
N ASN A 44 -18.09 -5.74 0.54
CA ASN A 44 -19.11 -5.10 -0.29
C ASN A 44 -18.45 -4.02 -1.17
N TRP A 45 -17.54 -4.45 -2.05
CA TRP A 45 -16.85 -3.54 -2.97
C TRP A 45 -17.77 -3.13 -4.13
N PRO A 46 -17.58 -1.91 -4.68
CA PRO A 46 -18.36 -1.48 -5.83
C PRO A 46 -17.99 -2.30 -7.08
N ASP A 47 -18.93 -2.42 -8.02
CA ASP A 47 -18.70 -3.09 -9.31
C ASP A 47 -17.70 -2.32 -10.20
N ASP A 48 -17.60 -1.00 -10.02
CA ASP A 48 -16.63 -0.13 -10.66
C ASP A 48 -15.80 0.62 -9.61
N LEU A 49 -14.47 0.55 -9.72
CA LEU A 49 -13.59 1.30 -8.82
C LEU A 49 -13.52 2.78 -9.20
N PRO A 50 -13.31 3.69 -8.22
CA PRO A 50 -13.40 5.14 -8.46
C PRO A 50 -12.40 5.71 -9.48
N SER A 51 -11.28 5.02 -9.70
CA SER A 51 -10.13 5.56 -10.44
C SER A 51 -9.68 4.65 -11.58
N ASN A 52 -8.86 5.21 -12.47
CA ASN A 52 -8.25 4.54 -13.62
C ASN A 52 -9.25 3.77 -14.51
N GLY A 53 -10.42 4.37 -14.76
CA GLY A 53 -11.46 3.79 -15.60
C GLY A 53 -12.09 2.53 -14.99
N GLY A 54 -12.42 2.56 -13.70
CA GLY A 54 -13.11 1.45 -13.03
C GLY A 54 -12.20 0.40 -12.40
N ARG A 55 -10.87 0.58 -12.46
CA ARG A 55 -9.90 -0.49 -12.15
C ARG A 55 -8.97 -0.22 -10.98
N THR A 56 -9.01 0.97 -10.38
CA THR A 56 -8.13 1.30 -9.26
C THR A 56 -8.90 1.91 -8.11
N LEU A 57 -8.62 1.43 -6.90
CA LEU A 57 -9.04 2.04 -5.66
C LEU A 57 -7.84 2.68 -4.98
N VAL A 58 -7.84 4.02 -4.88
CA VAL A 58 -6.80 4.76 -4.15
C VAL A 58 -7.31 5.14 -2.78
N VAL A 59 -6.57 4.79 -1.73
CA VAL A 59 -6.95 4.97 -0.32
C VAL A 59 -5.90 5.83 0.40
N ALA A 60 -6.32 6.87 1.09
CA ALA A 60 -5.46 7.74 1.89
C ALA A 60 -5.77 7.66 3.39
N GLY A 61 -4.77 7.99 4.22
CA GLY A 61 -4.89 8.11 5.67
C GLY A 61 -4.41 6.90 6.46
N LEU A 62 -3.77 5.92 5.81
CA LEU A 62 -3.12 4.80 6.50
C LEU A 62 -1.92 5.30 7.32
N ASP A 63 -1.04 6.11 6.73
CA ASP A 63 0.09 6.78 7.39
C ASP A 63 -0.34 7.56 8.64
N GLY A 64 -1.36 8.41 8.51
CA GLY A 64 -1.87 9.19 9.64
C GLY A 64 -2.49 8.32 10.74
N SER A 65 -3.10 7.19 10.37
CA SER A 65 -3.65 6.24 11.37
C SER A 65 -2.55 5.49 12.11
N LEU A 66 -1.47 5.09 11.42
CA LEU A 66 -0.31 4.47 12.05
C LEU A 66 0.39 5.43 13.03
N ASP A 67 0.44 6.73 12.71
CA ASP A 67 1.06 7.75 13.58
C ASP A 67 0.27 8.04 14.86
N LEU A 68 -1.02 7.72 14.91
CA LEU A 68 -1.88 7.95 16.08
C LEU A 68 -1.84 6.80 17.09
N LEU A 69 -1.27 5.66 16.71
CA LEU A 69 -1.24 4.45 17.51
C LEU A 69 0.15 4.25 18.12
N THR A 70 0.20 3.60 19.28
CA THR A 70 1.48 3.06 19.75
C THR A 70 1.98 2.00 18.76
N PRO A 71 3.29 1.72 18.66
CA PRO A 71 3.79 0.73 17.72
C PRO A 71 3.11 -0.65 17.86
N ALA A 72 2.88 -1.10 19.09
CA ALA A 72 2.22 -2.39 19.35
C ALA A 72 0.75 -2.38 18.90
N ASP A 73 0.02 -1.29 19.18
CA ASP A 73 -1.37 -1.14 18.72
C ASP A 73 -1.46 -1.02 17.20
N ALA A 74 -0.49 -0.34 16.59
CA ALA A 74 -0.40 -0.17 15.14
C ALA A 74 -0.13 -1.51 14.44
N GLU A 75 0.79 -2.33 14.96
CA GLU A 75 1.04 -3.69 14.45
C GLU A 75 -0.21 -4.56 14.55
N THR A 76 -0.86 -4.55 15.73
CA THR A 76 -2.08 -5.32 15.98
C THR A 76 -3.21 -4.88 15.04
N TRP A 77 -3.44 -3.56 14.93
CA TRP A 77 -4.48 -3.01 14.06
C TRP A 77 -4.21 -3.23 12.58
N LEU A 78 -2.95 -3.14 12.13
CA LEU A 78 -2.57 -3.46 10.76
C LEU A 78 -2.89 -4.93 10.44
N GLY A 79 -2.62 -5.85 11.38
CA GLY A 79 -2.91 -7.27 11.24
C GLY A 79 -4.41 -7.61 11.32
N ASP A 80 -5.16 -6.97 12.20
CA ASP A 80 -6.54 -7.37 12.52
C ASP A 80 -7.60 -6.61 11.70
N ALA A 81 -7.29 -5.40 11.22
CA ALA A 81 -8.23 -4.55 10.49
C ALA A 81 -7.82 -4.30 9.04
N ILE A 82 -6.57 -3.88 8.80
CA ILE A 82 -6.11 -3.50 7.46
C ILE A 82 -5.87 -4.72 6.58
N LYS A 83 -5.06 -5.67 7.05
CA LYS A 83 -4.77 -6.90 6.29
C LYS A 83 -6.04 -7.64 5.86
N PRO A 84 -7.04 -7.89 6.73
CA PRO A 84 -8.25 -8.59 6.32
C PRO A 84 -9.13 -7.78 5.34
N ALA A 85 -9.01 -6.45 5.32
CA ALA A 85 -9.67 -5.62 4.32
C ALA A 85 -8.95 -5.70 2.97
N ILE A 86 -7.61 -5.71 2.95
CA ILE A 86 -6.83 -5.93 1.71
C ILE A 86 -7.13 -7.32 1.14
N LEU A 87 -7.14 -8.36 1.97
CA LEU A 87 -7.45 -9.73 1.53
C LEU A 87 -8.87 -9.82 0.96
N SER A 88 -9.86 -9.23 1.63
CA SER A 88 -11.23 -9.17 1.10
C SER A 88 -11.32 -8.42 -0.24
N PHE A 89 -10.52 -7.37 -0.46
CA PHE A 89 -10.45 -6.72 -1.76
C PHE A 89 -9.82 -7.65 -2.82
N GLN A 90 -8.73 -8.34 -2.47
CA GLN A 90 -8.04 -9.26 -3.36
C GLN A 90 -8.85 -10.50 -3.75
N ASP A 91 -9.79 -10.91 -2.91
CA ASP A 91 -10.70 -12.03 -3.16
C ASP A 91 -11.79 -11.64 -4.16
N ASP A 92 -12.35 -10.43 -4.02
CA ASP A 92 -13.43 -9.96 -4.88
C ASP A 92 -12.91 -9.42 -6.24
N TRP A 93 -11.81 -8.67 -6.24
CA TRP A 93 -11.23 -8.07 -7.45
C TRP A 93 -10.14 -8.90 -8.13
N GLY A 94 -9.66 -9.97 -7.49
CA GLY A 94 -8.73 -10.93 -8.09
C GLY A 94 -7.50 -10.29 -8.76
N SER A 95 -7.41 -10.45 -10.08
CA SER A 95 -6.36 -9.86 -10.94
C SER A 95 -6.83 -8.63 -11.73
N ASP A 96 -8.07 -8.19 -11.51
CA ASP A 96 -8.76 -7.25 -12.39
C ASP A 96 -8.90 -5.85 -11.75
N GLY A 97 -8.43 -5.69 -10.50
CA GLY A 97 -8.41 -4.42 -9.78
C GLY A 97 -7.11 -4.17 -9.01
N ALA A 98 -6.70 -2.90 -8.98
CA ALA A 98 -5.58 -2.41 -8.18
C ALA A 98 -6.05 -1.73 -6.91
N LEU A 99 -5.46 -2.09 -5.76
CA LEU A 99 -5.56 -1.35 -4.52
C LEU A 99 -4.28 -0.53 -4.32
N VAL A 100 -4.42 0.76 -4.06
CA VAL A 100 -3.29 1.66 -3.86
C VAL A 100 -3.45 2.44 -2.58
N PHE A 101 -2.56 2.23 -1.61
CA PHE A 101 -2.43 3.11 -0.46
C PHE A 101 -1.57 4.31 -0.81
N TRP A 102 -2.17 5.50 -0.74
CA TRP A 102 -1.47 6.78 -0.85
C TRP A 102 -0.88 7.15 0.52
N LEU A 103 0.45 7.18 0.59
CA LEU A 103 1.24 7.45 1.78
C LEU A 103 2.14 8.68 1.54
N PRO A 104 1.61 9.90 1.65
CA PRO A 104 2.44 11.10 1.51
C PRO A 104 3.58 11.08 2.55
N GLY A 105 4.82 11.24 2.10
CA GLY A 105 6.00 11.11 2.96
C GLY A 105 6.48 9.67 3.18
N GLY A 106 5.88 8.67 2.52
CA GLY A 106 6.32 7.28 2.57
C GLY A 106 7.79 7.11 2.18
N HIS A 107 8.34 7.94 1.28
CA HIS A 107 9.76 7.90 0.89
C HIS A 107 10.74 7.96 2.08
N SER A 108 10.43 8.74 3.13
CA SER A 108 11.31 8.86 4.29
C SER A 108 11.03 7.81 5.37
N ARG A 109 9.83 7.19 5.33
CA ARG A 109 9.28 6.34 6.39
C ARG A 109 9.33 4.85 6.05
N VAL A 110 9.17 4.48 4.79
CA VAL A 110 9.33 3.10 4.33
C VAL A 110 10.82 2.76 4.32
N LYS A 111 11.21 1.75 5.09
CA LYS A 111 12.59 1.26 5.17
C LYS A 111 12.65 -0.15 4.61
N ALA A 112 13.16 -0.27 3.39
CA ALA A 112 13.49 -1.55 2.79
C ALA A 112 14.93 -1.95 3.16
N HIS A 113 15.11 -3.16 3.67
CA HIS A 113 16.43 -3.73 3.95
C HIS A 113 16.91 -4.53 2.73
N PRO A 114 17.94 -4.09 1.98
CA PRO A 114 18.30 -4.72 0.70
C PRO A 114 18.79 -6.17 0.80
N ALA A 115 19.27 -6.59 1.98
CA ALA A 115 19.82 -7.91 2.23
C ALA A 115 18.76 -8.95 2.63
N THR A 116 17.71 -8.52 3.34
CA THR A 116 16.63 -9.38 3.84
C THR A 116 15.31 -9.17 3.09
N ASP A 117 15.23 -8.11 2.27
CA ASP A 117 14.04 -7.57 1.63
C ASP A 117 12.89 -7.20 2.60
N GLU A 118 13.17 -7.18 3.92
CA GLU A 118 12.25 -6.72 4.94
C GLU A 118 11.84 -5.26 4.71
N VAL A 119 10.56 -4.97 4.93
CA VAL A 119 10.04 -3.61 4.83
C VAL A 119 9.47 -3.20 6.18
N GLY A 120 10.00 -2.12 6.71
CA GLY A 120 9.47 -1.44 7.88
C GLY A 120 8.79 -0.12 7.55
N TRP A 121 7.93 0.33 8.45
CA TRP A 121 7.43 1.69 8.52
C TRP A 121 7.99 2.38 9.75
N LEU A 122 8.71 3.48 9.56
CA LEU A 122 9.19 4.34 10.63
C LEU A 122 8.07 5.25 11.12
N CYS A 123 7.63 5.03 12.36
CA CYS A 123 6.61 5.86 13.00
C CYS A 123 7.13 7.27 13.26
N HIS A 124 6.22 8.26 13.24
CA HIS A 124 6.58 9.61 13.63
C HIS A 124 6.95 9.70 15.13
N ALA A 125 7.63 10.80 15.49
CA ALA A 125 7.90 11.11 16.90
C ALA A 125 6.58 11.22 17.69
N PRO A 126 6.56 10.83 18.98
CA PRO A 126 7.70 10.46 19.83
C PRO A 126 8.14 9.00 19.70
N HIS A 127 7.45 8.20 18.88
CA HIS A 127 7.56 6.75 19.00
C HIS A 127 8.86 6.19 18.43
N GLY A 128 9.50 6.79 17.41
CA GLY A 128 10.85 6.42 16.95
C GLY A 128 11.08 4.94 16.59
N HIS A 129 10.01 4.14 16.61
CA HIS A 129 9.98 2.70 16.45
C HIS A 129 9.58 2.36 15.02
N GLN A 130 9.91 1.15 14.61
CA GLN A 130 9.63 0.61 13.29
C GLN A 130 8.56 -0.47 13.40
N ILE A 131 7.49 -0.32 12.61
CA ILE A 131 6.47 -1.36 12.40
C ILE A 131 6.96 -2.28 11.30
N ASP A 132 6.93 -3.60 11.53
CA ASP A 132 7.31 -4.59 10.53
C ASP A 132 6.16 -4.87 9.54
N LEU A 133 6.05 -4.03 8.50
CA LEU A 133 5.07 -4.21 7.44
C LEU A 133 5.25 -5.54 6.73
N GLY A 134 6.51 -5.96 6.54
CA GLY A 134 6.87 -7.19 5.85
C GLY A 134 6.22 -8.41 6.47
N ARG A 135 6.52 -8.62 7.75
CA ARG A 135 5.96 -9.72 8.53
C ARG A 135 4.45 -9.70 8.59
N ILE A 136 3.83 -8.52 8.75
CA ILE A 136 2.39 -8.41 8.93
C ILE A 136 1.64 -8.65 7.61
N LEU A 137 2.05 -8.00 6.53
CA LEU A 137 1.31 -7.98 5.26
C LEU A 137 1.68 -9.12 4.34
N TRP A 138 2.95 -9.52 4.25
CA TRP A 138 3.40 -10.56 3.31
C TRP A 138 3.88 -11.84 4.01
N GLY A 139 3.97 -11.83 5.34
CA GLY A 139 4.54 -12.95 6.10
C GLY A 139 6.05 -13.10 5.84
N GLN A 140 6.60 -14.25 6.25
CA GLN A 140 7.96 -14.66 5.82
C GLN A 140 7.97 -15.29 4.42
N ALA A 141 7.02 -14.90 3.54
CA ALA A 141 6.87 -15.51 2.23
C ALA A 141 8.02 -15.10 1.28
N ASN A 142 8.30 -15.98 0.30
CA ASN A 142 9.45 -15.89 -0.60
C ASN A 142 9.43 -14.69 -1.58
N GLU A 143 8.32 -13.96 -1.68
CA GLU A 143 8.21 -12.79 -2.56
C GLU A 143 7.95 -11.54 -1.73
N TYR A 144 8.97 -10.70 -1.63
CA TYR A 144 8.87 -9.36 -1.08
C TYR A 144 8.37 -8.38 -2.14
N PRO A 145 7.82 -7.21 -1.73
CA PRO A 145 7.37 -6.21 -2.68
C PRO A 145 8.50 -5.71 -3.57
N GLN A 146 8.12 -5.21 -4.74
CA GLN A 146 8.99 -4.65 -5.75
C GLN A 146 8.95 -3.13 -5.67
N GLU A 147 10.09 -2.46 -5.89
CA GLU A 147 10.15 -1.00 -5.97
C GLU A 147 9.60 -0.52 -7.32
N ILE A 148 8.58 0.34 -7.29
CA ILE A 148 8.02 0.95 -8.49
C ILE A 148 8.96 2.07 -8.95
N LEU A 149 9.47 2.00 -10.18
CA LEU A 149 10.26 3.04 -10.81
C LEU A 149 9.52 3.61 -12.01
N LEU A 150 9.27 4.92 -12.01
CA LEU A 150 8.66 5.59 -13.16
C LEU A 150 9.65 5.79 -14.32
N ARG A 151 10.94 5.85 -14.02
CA ARG A 151 12.02 6.12 -14.99
C ARG A 151 13.28 5.36 -14.57
N ASP A 152 14.11 5.00 -15.54
CA ASP A 152 15.38 4.34 -15.27
C ASP A 152 16.32 5.21 -14.43
N GLY A 153 16.88 4.62 -13.38
CA GLY A 153 17.72 5.33 -12.41
C GLY A 153 16.98 6.34 -11.53
N GLY A 154 15.64 6.39 -11.62
CA GLY A 154 14.81 7.26 -10.78
C GLY A 154 14.74 6.80 -9.33
N LYS A 155 14.17 7.65 -8.47
CA LYS A 155 13.83 7.25 -7.11
C LYS A 155 12.59 6.33 -7.14
N PRO A 156 12.49 5.38 -6.20
CA PRO A 156 11.28 4.61 -6.00
C PRO A 156 10.06 5.51 -5.77
N ALA A 157 9.01 5.29 -6.55
CA ALA A 157 7.73 5.96 -6.45
C ALA A 157 6.78 5.29 -5.43
N GLY A 158 7.07 4.02 -5.12
CA GLY A 158 6.28 3.20 -4.21
C GLY A 158 6.77 1.76 -4.13
N LEU A 159 6.02 0.95 -3.41
CA LEU A 159 6.15 -0.51 -3.38
C LEU A 159 4.95 -1.16 -4.06
N PHE A 160 5.19 -2.29 -4.72
CA PHE A 160 4.17 -3.11 -5.37
C PHE A 160 4.26 -4.56 -4.89
N HIS A 161 3.11 -5.17 -4.61
CA HIS A 161 3.00 -6.61 -4.40
C HIS A 161 1.78 -7.16 -5.14
N LEU A 162 1.94 -8.26 -5.88
CA LEU A 162 0.85 -8.80 -6.69
C LEU A 162 -0.32 -9.30 -5.83
N ARG A 163 -0.04 -10.08 -4.78
CA ARG A 163 -1.04 -10.56 -3.81
C ARG A 163 -0.44 -10.72 -2.43
N ILE A 164 -0.93 -10.01 -1.42
CA ILE A 164 -0.48 -10.20 -0.04
C ILE A 164 -0.98 -11.55 0.53
N THR A 165 -0.37 -12.05 1.62
CA THR A 165 -0.73 -13.33 2.27
C THR A 165 -1.23 -13.13 3.69
#